data_AF-A0A938LXU5-F1
#
_entry.id   AF-A0A938LXU5-F1
#
_cell.length_a   1.000
_cell.length_b   1.000
_cell.length_c   1.000
_cell.angle_alpha   90.00
_cell.angle_beta   90.00
_cell.angle_gamma   90.00
#
_symmetry.space_group_name_H-M   'P 1'
#
loop_
_entity.id
_entity.type
_entity.pdbx_description
1 polymer ?
#
loop_
_entity_poly.entity_id
_entity_poly.type
_entity_poly.pdbx_seq_one_letter_code
_entity_poly.pdbx_strand_id
1 'polypeptide(L)'
;MDYMEACIAAARLPAPQRPARFRAIRKEVEDLSVLHPVVKTLVPGVSPIAERDLIFRTRLDLARAALAVEQYRLATGALPTALEALVPQYLKEVPLDPFDGRPIRYTRETPGYVLYSVGADGQDHGGREETEASGQMPCDLCFIVTR
;
A
#
# COMPACT_ATOMS: atom_id res chain seq x y z
N MET A 1 22.26 -19.46 -3.67
CA MET A 1 21.10 -18.66 -4.14
C MET A 1 21.65 -17.33 -4.59
N ASP A 2 21.45 -16.93 -5.85
CA ASP A 2 21.86 -15.59 -6.30
C ASP A 2 20.79 -14.59 -5.86
N TYR A 3 21.06 -13.93 -4.73
CA TYR A 3 20.14 -12.97 -4.13
C TYR A 3 19.82 -11.80 -5.07
N MET A 4 20.80 -11.35 -5.86
CA MET A 4 20.61 -10.21 -6.75
C MET A 4 19.73 -10.57 -7.93
N GLU A 5 19.92 -11.76 -8.52
CA GLU A 5 19.04 -12.27 -9.57
C GLU A 5 17.60 -12.44 -9.07
N ALA A 6 17.41 -12.97 -7.85
CA ALA A 6 16.09 -13.12 -7.24
C ALA A 6 15.38 -11.78 -7.02
N CYS A 7 16.11 -10.76 -6.56
CA CYS A 7 15.59 -9.40 -6.40
C CYS A 7 15.18 -8.75 -7.74
N ILE A 8 16.00 -8.93 -8.79
CA ILE A 8 15.69 -8.43 -10.13
C ILE A 8 14.45 -9.13 -10.70
N ALA A 9 14.34 -10.44 -10.53
CA ALA A 9 13.17 -11.21 -10.96
C ALA A 9 11.90 -10.77 -10.20
N ALA A 10 11.99 -10.54 -8.89
CA ALA A 10 10.88 -10.04 -8.08
C ALA A 10 10.41 -8.66 -8.53
N ALA A 11 11.32 -7.76 -8.91
CA ALA A 11 10.98 -6.42 -9.40
C ALA A 11 10.20 -6.45 -10.73
N ARG A 12 10.34 -7.52 -11.53
CA ARG A 12 9.64 -7.70 -12.82
C ARG A 12 8.22 -8.26 -12.67
N LEU A 13 7.82 -8.74 -11.49
CA LEU A 13 6.47 -9.25 -11.26
C LEU A 13 5.39 -8.15 -11.32
N PRO A 14 4.12 -8.50 -11.52
CA PRO A 14 3.00 -7.57 -11.32
C PRO A 14 3.03 -6.98 -9.91
N ALA A 15 2.65 -5.71 -9.76
CA ALA A 15 2.73 -4.98 -8.48
C ALA A 15 2.19 -5.77 -7.26
N PRO A 16 1.02 -6.45 -7.33
CA PRO A 16 0.49 -7.24 -6.20
C PRO A 16 1.37 -8.41 -5.77
N GLN A 17 2.15 -8.97 -6.69
CA GLN A 17 2.97 -10.15 -6.42
C GLN A 17 4.37 -9.79 -5.90
N ARG A 18 4.81 -8.55 -6.09
CA ARG A 18 6.17 -8.10 -5.69
C ARG A 18 6.38 -8.20 -4.18
N PRO A 19 5.49 -7.68 -3.30
CA PRO A 19 5.70 -7.71 -1.86
C PRO A 19 5.81 -9.14 -1.32
N ALA A 20 4.96 -10.05 -1.79
CA ALA A 20 5.01 -11.46 -1.42
C ALA A 20 6.35 -12.11 -1.82
N ARG A 21 6.86 -11.81 -3.02
CA ARG A 21 8.14 -12.36 -3.48
C ARG A 21 9.33 -11.77 -2.72
N PHE A 22 9.36 -10.46 -2.47
CA PHE A 22 10.42 -9.84 -1.67
C PHE A 22 10.44 -10.36 -0.23
N ARG A 23 9.26 -10.60 0.38
CA ARG A 23 9.16 -11.26 1.71
C ARG A 23 9.71 -12.68 1.69
N ALA A 24 9.38 -13.47 0.67
CA ALA A 24 9.90 -14.83 0.52
C ALA A 24 11.44 -14.82 0.37
N ILE A 25 11.99 -13.96 -0.50
CA ILE A 25 13.44 -13.82 -0.68
C ILE A 25 14.13 -13.40 0.63
N ARG A 26 13.52 -12.48 1.39
CA ARG A 26 14.07 -12.08 2.70
C ARG A 26 14.15 -13.25 3.67
N LYS A 27 13.07 -14.03 3.76
CA LYS A 27 13.01 -15.22 4.62
C LYS A 27 14.05 -16.28 4.18
N GLU A 28 14.18 -16.53 2.88
CA GLU A 28 15.19 -17.42 2.31
C GLU A 28 16.63 -16.99 2.70
N VAL A 29 16.92 -15.68 2.78
CA VAL A 29 18.22 -15.16 3.22
C VAL A 29 18.40 -15.25 4.74
N GLU A 30 17.34 -15.01 5.50
CA GLU A 30 17.36 -15.07 6.97
C GLU A 30 17.64 -16.51 7.45
N ASP A 31 17.07 -17.49 6.76
CA ASP A 31 17.23 -18.94 6.98
C ASP A 31 18.62 -19.48 6.55
N LEU A 32 19.49 -18.66 5.92
CA LEU A 32 20.85 -19.09 5.58
C LEU A 32 21.70 -19.37 6.84
N SER A 33 22.66 -20.29 6.71
CA SER A 33 23.58 -20.68 7.79
C SER A 33 24.32 -19.47 8.39
N VAL A 34 24.61 -19.55 9.70
CA VAL A 34 25.29 -18.52 10.51
C VAL A 34 26.67 -18.14 9.94
N LEU A 35 27.25 -18.99 9.09
CA LEU A 35 28.56 -18.80 8.43
C LEU A 35 28.57 -17.78 7.27
N HIS A 36 27.43 -17.13 6.95
CA HIS A 36 27.37 -16.06 5.94
C HIS A 36 27.01 -14.67 6.52
N PRO A 37 27.77 -14.15 7.50
CA PRO A 37 27.46 -12.87 8.16
C PRO A 37 27.49 -11.69 7.18
N VAL A 38 28.42 -11.68 6.22
CA VAL A 38 28.52 -10.61 5.19
C VAL A 38 27.24 -10.52 4.34
N VAL A 39 26.64 -11.66 3.99
CA VAL A 39 25.37 -11.70 3.24
C VAL A 39 24.24 -11.17 4.11
N LYS A 40 24.11 -11.62 5.36
CA LYS A 40 23.07 -11.15 6.28
C LYS A 40 23.18 -9.66 6.61
N THR A 41 24.38 -9.09 6.59
CA THR A 41 24.62 -7.67 6.90
C THR A 41 24.40 -6.73 5.69
N LEU A 42 24.70 -7.16 4.46
CA LEU A 42 24.59 -6.31 3.27
C LEU A 42 23.21 -6.40 2.58
N VAL A 43 22.51 -7.53 2.70
CA VAL A 43 21.19 -7.78 2.12
C VAL A 43 20.09 -6.78 2.54
N PRO A 44 20.02 -6.25 3.79
CA PRO A 44 18.93 -5.36 4.20
C PRO A 44 18.85 -4.03 3.41
N GLY A 45 19.86 -3.68 2.58
CA GLY A 45 19.91 -2.41 1.88
C GLY A 45 19.04 -2.28 0.62
N VAL A 46 18.75 -3.38 -0.09
CA VAL A 46 18.11 -3.34 -1.43
C VAL A 46 16.62 -3.75 -1.45
N SER A 47 16.16 -4.53 -0.49
CA SER A 47 14.75 -4.96 -0.38
C SER A 47 13.73 -3.82 -0.16
N PRO A 48 14.01 -2.74 0.60
CA PRO A 48 12.99 -1.71 0.88
C PRO A 48 12.73 -0.71 -0.25
N ILE A 49 13.48 -0.74 -1.36
CA ILE A 49 13.32 0.26 -2.44
C ILE A 49 12.04 0.00 -3.24
N ALA A 50 11.77 -1.26 -3.60
CA ALA A 50 10.58 -1.62 -4.38
C ALA A 50 9.30 -1.42 -3.56
N GLU A 51 9.35 -1.73 -2.26
CA GLU A 51 8.24 -1.52 -1.34
C GLU A 51 7.93 -0.03 -1.13
N ARG A 52 8.97 0.82 -1.03
CA ARG A 52 8.81 2.28 -0.97
C ARG A 52 8.11 2.85 -2.19
N ASP A 53 8.47 2.40 -3.40
CA ASP A 53 7.79 2.83 -4.64
C ASP A 53 6.29 2.52 -4.60
N LEU A 54 5.90 1.33 -4.13
CA LEU A 54 4.49 0.97 -3.98
C LEU A 54 3.78 1.87 -2.97
N ILE A 55 4.39 2.11 -1.81
CA ILE A 55 3.83 3.01 -0.79
C ILE A 55 3.59 4.43 -1.35
N PHE A 56 4.56 4.98 -2.08
CA PHE A 56 4.41 6.31 -2.69
C PHE A 56 3.29 6.35 -3.73
N ARG A 57 3.18 5.32 -4.59
CA ARG A 57 2.08 5.22 -5.57
C ARG A 57 0.73 5.15 -4.87
N THR A 58 0.59 4.28 -3.88
CA THR A 58 -0.65 4.16 -3.10
C THR A 58 -1.04 5.48 -2.47
N ARG A 59 -0.11 6.21 -1.85
CA ARG A 59 -0.38 7.53 -1.26
C ARG A 59 -0.89 8.54 -2.28
N LEU A 60 -0.31 8.57 -3.48
CA LEU A 60 -0.76 9.44 -4.55
C LEU A 60 -2.17 9.08 -5.01
N ASP A 61 -2.48 7.79 -5.14
CA ASP A 61 -3.79 7.33 -5.57
C ASP A 61 -4.88 7.58 -4.51
N LEU A 62 -4.56 7.39 -3.23
CA LEU A 62 -5.45 7.78 -2.12
C LEU A 62 -5.72 9.29 -2.13
N ALA A 63 -4.69 10.12 -2.32
CA ALA A 63 -4.86 11.58 -2.41
C ALA A 63 -5.71 12.02 -3.61
N ARG A 64 -5.53 11.37 -4.78
CA ARG A 64 -6.37 11.61 -5.96
C ARG A 64 -7.82 11.24 -5.72
N ALA A 65 -8.07 10.10 -5.08
CA ALA A 65 -9.41 9.67 -4.72
C ALA A 65 -10.05 10.63 -3.71
N ALA A 66 -9.32 11.09 -2.70
CA ALA A 66 -9.80 12.08 -1.74
C ALA A 66 -10.21 13.39 -2.43
N LEU A 67 -9.39 13.87 -3.37
CA LEU A 67 -9.71 15.06 -4.15
C LEU A 67 -10.98 14.87 -5.00
N ALA A 68 -11.18 13.69 -5.58
CA ALA A 68 -12.39 13.36 -6.33
C ALA A 68 -13.64 13.31 -5.42
N VAL A 69 -13.53 12.71 -4.23
CA VAL A 69 -14.58 12.72 -3.20
C VAL A 69 -14.97 14.15 -2.84
N GLU A 70 -13.99 15.03 -2.63
CA GLU A 70 -14.26 16.43 -2.30
C GLU A 70 -14.92 17.20 -3.44
N GLN A 71 -14.49 17.00 -4.67
CA GLN A 71 -15.13 17.61 -5.84
C GLN A 71 -16.61 17.17 -5.98
N TYR A 72 -16.88 15.87 -5.82
CA TYR A 72 -18.24 15.34 -5.82
C TYR A 72 -19.10 16.02 -4.74
N ARG A 73 -18.54 16.15 -3.54
CA ARG A 73 -19.25 16.79 -2.42
C ARG A 73 -19.49 18.27 -2.65
N LEU A 74 -18.53 19.01 -3.20
CA LEU A 74 -18.72 20.43 -3.52
C LEU A 74 -19.81 20.62 -4.57
N ALA A 75 -19.97 19.67 -5.50
CA ALA A 75 -21.00 19.73 -6.54
C ALA A 75 -22.39 19.29 -6.05
N THR A 76 -22.47 18.28 -5.17
CA THR A 76 -23.75 17.64 -4.77
C THR A 76 -24.20 17.97 -3.35
N GLY A 77 -23.31 18.54 -2.53
CA GLY A 77 -23.52 18.81 -1.11
C GLY A 77 -23.31 17.59 -0.19
N ALA A 78 -23.13 16.39 -0.73
CA ALA A 78 -23.03 15.14 0.04
C ALA A 78 -21.78 14.32 -0.35
N LEU A 79 -21.28 13.50 0.59
CA LEU A 79 -20.24 12.53 0.27
C LEU A 79 -20.81 11.40 -0.62
N PRO A 80 -20.01 10.84 -1.54
CA PRO A 80 -20.44 9.71 -2.36
C PRO A 80 -20.72 8.50 -1.46
N THR A 81 -21.65 7.64 -1.87
CA THR A 81 -21.92 6.37 -1.18
C THR A 81 -20.84 5.32 -1.46
N ALA A 82 -20.21 5.38 -2.64
CA ALA A 82 -19.15 4.50 -3.07
C ALA A 82 -18.23 5.20 -4.09
N LEU A 83 -16.99 4.73 -4.27
CA LEU A 83 -16.01 5.36 -5.16
C LEU A 83 -16.39 5.28 -6.64
N GLU A 84 -17.22 4.31 -7.01
CA GLU A 84 -17.74 4.13 -8.36
C GLU A 84 -18.59 5.33 -8.80
N ALA A 85 -19.23 6.03 -7.86
CA ALA A 85 -19.99 7.25 -8.14
C ALA A 85 -19.10 8.41 -8.62
N LEU A 86 -17.78 8.31 -8.45
CA LEU A 86 -16.80 9.30 -8.92
C LEU A 86 -16.39 9.08 -10.38
N VAL A 87 -16.70 7.91 -10.95
CA VAL A 87 -16.31 7.53 -12.32
C VAL A 87 -17.48 7.80 -13.28
N PRO A 88 -17.23 8.31 -14.51
CA PRO A 88 -15.94 8.77 -15.06
C PRO A 88 -15.64 10.25 -14.79
N GLN A 89 -16.52 10.96 -14.07
CA GLN A 89 -16.52 12.42 -14.03
C GLN A 89 -15.37 13.03 -13.20
N TYR A 90 -15.06 12.44 -12.04
CA TYR A 90 -14.03 12.90 -11.12
C TYR A 90 -12.80 11.97 -11.08
N LEU A 91 -12.98 10.70 -11.45
CA LEU A 91 -11.92 9.69 -11.63
C LEU A 91 -12.11 8.98 -12.96
N LYS A 92 -11.01 8.61 -13.63
CA LYS A 92 -11.08 7.77 -14.84
C LYS A 92 -11.54 6.35 -14.52
N GLU A 93 -11.04 5.81 -13.43
CA GLU A 93 -11.37 4.51 -12.86
C GLU A 93 -11.05 4.56 -11.35
N VAL A 94 -11.61 3.63 -10.57
CA VAL A 94 -11.26 3.51 -9.16
C VAL A 94 -9.85 2.92 -9.07
N PRO A 95 -8.89 3.58 -8.39
CA PRO A 95 -7.53 3.07 -8.28
C PRO A 95 -7.50 1.69 -7.60
N LEU A 96 -6.66 0.81 -8.13
CA LEU A 96 -6.39 -0.49 -7.51
C LEU A 96 -5.26 -0.35 -6.50
N ASP A 97 -5.44 -0.98 -5.35
CA ASP A 97 -4.44 -1.17 -4.33
C ASP A 97 -3.33 -2.10 -4.88
N PRO A 98 -2.06 -1.64 -4.93
CA PRO A 98 -0.97 -2.43 -5.46
C PRO A 98 -0.54 -3.59 -4.55
N PHE A 99 -1.07 -3.73 -3.34
CA PHE A 99 -0.71 -4.78 -2.39
C PHE A 99 -1.63 -6.01 -2.48
N ASP A 100 -2.91 -5.85 -2.78
CA ASP A 100 -3.88 -6.95 -2.94
C ASP A 100 -4.55 -7.01 -4.32
N GLY A 101 -4.34 -6.00 -5.17
CA GLY A 101 -4.93 -5.88 -6.50
C GLY A 101 -6.42 -5.53 -6.52
N ARG A 102 -7.02 -5.19 -5.37
CA ARG A 102 -8.44 -4.80 -5.25
C ARG A 102 -8.58 -3.28 -5.31
N PRO A 103 -9.77 -2.71 -5.59
CA PRO A 103 -9.98 -1.27 -5.45
C PRO A 103 -9.59 -0.77 -4.06
N ILE A 104 -9.04 0.45 -3.98
CA ILE A 104 -8.80 1.12 -2.69
C ILE A 104 -10.11 1.21 -1.89
N ARG A 105 -10.00 1.10 -0.57
CA ARG A 105 -11.17 1.02 0.31
C ARG A 105 -11.61 2.42 0.72
N TYR A 106 -12.91 2.59 0.82
CA TYR A 106 -13.56 3.85 1.21
C TYR A 106 -14.59 3.58 2.29
N THR A 107 -14.41 4.24 3.44
CA THR A 107 -15.35 4.17 4.55
C THR A 107 -15.77 5.58 4.93
N ARG A 108 -17.08 5.82 5.00
CA ARG A 108 -17.61 7.06 5.56
C ARG A 108 -17.54 6.97 7.08
N GLU A 109 -16.78 7.87 7.69
CA GLU A 109 -16.73 8.00 9.14
C GLU A 109 -17.43 9.30 9.55
N THR A 110 -17.81 9.43 10.81
CA THR A 110 -18.37 10.68 11.31
C THR A 110 -17.44 11.22 12.40
N PRO A 111 -16.81 12.38 12.21
CA PRO A 111 -16.95 13.30 11.07
C PRO A 111 -15.95 13.02 9.92
N GLY A 112 -16.45 12.72 8.70
CA GLY A 112 -15.66 12.70 7.48
C GLY A 112 -15.61 11.37 6.70
N TYR A 113 -14.42 10.90 6.33
CA TYR A 113 -14.22 9.61 5.66
C TYR A 113 -12.74 9.17 5.70
N VAL A 114 -12.53 7.88 5.50
CA VAL A 114 -11.21 7.25 5.39
C VAL A 114 -11.09 6.56 4.04
N LEU A 115 -9.98 6.82 3.37
CA LEU A 115 -9.52 6.05 2.22
C LEU A 115 -8.30 5.25 2.63
N TYR A 116 -8.25 3.96 2.31
CA TYR A 116 -7.11 3.14 2.74
C TYR A 116 -6.77 1.99 1.80
N SER A 117 -5.54 1.54 1.95
CA SER A 117 -4.96 0.35 1.35
C SER A 117 -4.47 -0.58 2.46
N VAL A 118 -4.49 -1.89 2.21
CA VAL A 118 -4.05 -2.93 3.17
C VAL A 118 -2.54 -2.92 3.44
N GLY A 119 -1.79 -2.04 2.78
CA GLY A 119 -0.37 -1.89 3.00
C GLY A 119 0.45 -3.15 2.73
N ALA A 120 1.70 -3.11 3.19
CA ALA A 120 2.68 -4.14 2.83
C ALA A 120 2.48 -5.48 3.55
N ASP A 121 1.74 -5.49 4.67
CA ASP A 121 1.41 -6.73 5.35
C ASP A 121 0.38 -7.56 4.57
N GLY A 122 -0.44 -6.90 3.74
CA GLY A 122 -1.48 -7.51 2.90
C GLY A 122 -2.71 -7.98 3.69
N GLN A 123 -2.85 -7.53 4.94
CA GLN A 123 -3.98 -7.82 5.81
C GLN A 123 -4.84 -6.58 5.96
N ASP A 124 -6.15 -6.75 5.89
CA ASP A 124 -7.09 -5.63 6.00
C ASP A 124 -7.40 -5.38 7.48
N HIS A 125 -6.92 -4.24 8.01
CA HIS A 125 -7.19 -3.82 9.39
C HIS A 125 -8.33 -2.80 9.49
N GLY A 126 -9.08 -2.63 8.40
CA GLY A 126 -10.26 -1.78 8.35
C GLY A 126 -9.95 -0.29 8.33
N GLY A 127 -8.75 0.12 7.87
CA GLY A 127 -8.39 1.53 7.72
C GLY A 127 -7.94 2.19 9.02
N ARG A 128 -7.48 1.38 9.99
CA ARG A 128 -6.93 1.90 11.24
C ARG A 128 -5.46 2.24 11.03
N GLU A 129 -5.11 3.52 11.20
CA GLU A 129 -3.74 3.89 11.51
C GLU A 129 -3.44 3.30 12.88
N GLU A 130 -2.79 2.14 12.95
CA GLU A 130 -2.22 1.68 14.21
C GLU A 130 -1.10 2.68 14.54
N THR A 131 -1.46 3.70 15.34
CA THR A 131 -0.57 4.78 15.75
C THR A 131 0.72 4.19 16.30
N GLU A 132 1.83 4.71 15.76
CA GLU A 132 3.28 4.60 16.04
C GLU A 132 3.81 4.18 17.45
N ALA A 133 3.02 3.56 18.32
CA ALA A 133 3.41 3.14 19.68
C ALA A 133 4.21 1.83 19.71
N SER A 134 4.16 1.05 18.63
CA SER A 134 5.08 -0.05 18.36
C SER A 134 5.98 0.40 17.20
N GLY A 135 7.29 0.20 17.25
CA GLY A 135 8.21 0.52 16.14
C GLY A 135 8.01 -0.39 14.90
N GLN A 136 6.76 -0.72 14.58
CA GLN A 136 6.32 -1.63 13.54
C GLN A 136 5.82 -0.81 12.34
N MET A 137 6.13 -1.28 11.13
CA MET A 137 5.69 -0.63 9.89
C MET A 137 4.16 -0.51 9.85
N PRO A 138 3.59 0.61 9.37
CA PRO A 138 2.14 0.81 9.41
C PRO A 138 1.44 -0.31 8.63
N CYS A 139 0.46 -0.93 9.29
CA CYS A 139 -0.31 -2.05 8.78
C CYS A 139 -1.14 -1.66 7.55
N ASP A 140 -1.98 -0.62 7.68
CA ASP A 140 -2.73 -0.02 6.58
C ASP A 140 -2.13 1.34 6.19
N LEU A 141 -2.23 1.69 4.90
CA LEU A 141 -1.92 3.03 4.40
C LEU A 141 -3.22 3.83 4.30
N CYS A 142 -3.43 4.77 5.23
CA CYS A 142 -4.65 5.56 5.30
C CYS A 142 -4.48 6.99 4.79
N PHE A 143 -5.58 7.55 4.32
CA PHE A 143 -5.79 8.97 4.08
C PHE A 143 -7.11 9.35 4.75
N ILE A 144 -7.00 9.99 5.90
CA ILE A 144 -8.13 10.33 6.77
C ILE A 144 -8.50 11.81 6.55
N VAL A 145 -9.77 12.07 6.27
CA VAL A 145 -10.31 13.43 6.20
C VAL A 145 -11.30 13.60 7.35
N THR A 146 -10.87 14.31 8.39
CA THR A 146 -11.72 14.68 9.53
C THR A 146 -12.45 16.01 9.28
N ARG A 147 -13.59 16.22 9.94
CA ARG A 147 -14.39 17.45 9.81
C ARG A 147 -14.93 18.02 11.11
#